data_AF-A0A1W6JZC3-F1
#
_entry.id   AF-A0A1W6JZC3-F1
#
_cell.length_a   1.000
_cell.length_b   1.000
_cell.length_c   1.000
_cell.angle_alpha   90.00
_cell.angle_beta   90.00
_cell.angle_gamma   90.00
#
_symmetry.space_group_name_H-M   'P 1'
#
loop_
_entity.id
_entity.type
_entity.pdbx_description
1 polymer ?
#
loop_
_entity_poly.entity_id
_entity_poly.type
_entity_poly.pdbx_seq_one_letter_code
_entity_poly.pdbx_strand_id
1 'polypeptide(L)' 'MNLKMWGPILAGAVIIAISIILMVGYGFSFLQPSPASFDFSYGTMDYLGMALSVVGLALIMIGGALKR' A
#
# COMPACT_ATOMS: atom_id res chain seq x y z
N MET A 1 9.07 23.12 9.25
CA MET A 1 8.45 22.09 8.38
C MET A 1 6.97 22.43 8.21
N ASN A 2 6.47 22.60 6.98
CA ASN A 2 5.03 22.88 6.78
C ASN A 2 4.22 21.62 7.09
N LEU A 3 3.63 21.56 8.29
CA LEU A 3 2.89 20.38 8.77
C LEU A 3 1.68 20.05 7.89
N LYS A 4 1.07 21.06 7.25
CA LYS A 4 -0.07 20.86 6.34
C LYS A 4 0.34 20.16 5.04
N MET A 5 1.59 20.34 4.60
CA MET A 5 2.16 19.63 3.45
C MET A 5 2.70 18.26 3.86
N TRP A 6 3.55 18.23 4.90
CA TRP A 6 4.30 17.04 5.29
C TRP A 6 3.45 15.99 6.02
N GLY A 7 2.42 16.41 6.76
CA GLY A 7 1.53 15.48 7.47
C GLY A 7 0.84 14.50 6.53
N PRO A 8 0.10 14.97 5.50
CA PRO A 8 -0.52 14.09 4.51
C PRO A 8 0.49 13.24 3.73
N ILE A 9 1.65 13.80 3.36
CA ILE A 9 2.71 13.05 2.66
C ILE A 9 3.22 11.88 3.51
N LEU A 10 3.54 12.13 4.78
CA LEU A 10 4.05 11.10 5.67
C LEU A 10 2.99 10.04 5.97
N ALA A 11 1.74 10.46 6.22
CA ALA A 11 0.63 9.53 6.43
C ALA A 11 0.39 8.65 5.20
N GLY A 12 0.40 9.24 4.01
CA GLY A 12 0.26 8.50 2.76
C GLY A 12 1.41 7.52 2.51
N ALA A 13 2.65 7.91 2.81
CA ALA A 13 3.81 7.02 2.71
C ALA A 13 3.71 5.81 3.65
N VAL A 14 3.25 6.00 4.89
CA VAL A 14 3.01 4.91 5.85
C VAL A 14 1.93 3.96 5.32
N ILE A 15 0.84 4.50 4.78
CA ILE A 15 -0.24 3.68 4.22
C ILE A 15 0.24 2.86 3.02
N ILE A 16 1.05 3.44 2.14
CA ILE A 16 1.67 2.70 1.02
C ILE A 16 2.59 1.59 1.55
N ALA A 17 3.38 1.85 2.57
CA ALA A 17 4.24 0.82 3.16
C ALA A 17 3.43 -0.37 3.69
N ILE A 18 2.31 -0.11 4.37
CA ILE A 18 1.39 -1.15 4.86
C ILE A 18 0.80 -1.95 3.69
N SER A 19 0.37 -1.27 2.63
CA SER A 19 -0.13 -1.91 1.41
C SER A 19 0.89 -2.89 0.81
N ILE A 20 2.14 -2.45 0.65
CA ILE A 20 3.22 -3.29 0.11
C ILE A 20 3.42 -4.52 0.99
N ILE A 21 3.45 -4.37 2.31
CA ILE A 21 3.61 -5.50 3.24
C ILE A 21 2.46 -6.50 3.08
N LEU A 22 1.21 -6.04 2.95
CA LEU A 22 0.06 -6.92 2.78
C LEU A 22 0.12 -7.69 1.46
N MET A 23 0.39 -7.01 0.34
CA MET A 23 0.45 -7.63 -0.98
C MET A 23 1.62 -8.61 -1.08
N VAL A 24 2.79 -8.23 -0.58
CA VAL A 24 3.98 -9.09 -0.59
C VAL A 24 3.79 -10.28 0.35
N GLY A 25 3.28 -10.06 1.56
CA GLY A 25 3.03 -11.12 2.53
C GLY A 25 1.99 -12.13 2.04
N TYR A 26 0.92 -11.64 1.41
CA TYR A 26 -0.07 -12.52 0.78
C TYR A 26 0.53 -13.29 -0.41
N GLY A 27 1.30 -12.61 -1.26
CA GLY A 27 2.07 -13.23 -2.33
C GLY A 27 2.97 -14.38 -1.85
N PHE A 28 3.69 -14.19 -0.74
CA PHE A 28 4.53 -15.23 -0.13
C PHE A 28 3.73 -16.43 0.40
N SER A 29 2.49 -16.22 0.85
CA SER A 29 1.66 -17.31 1.35
C SER A 29 1.33 -18.36 0.28
N PHE A 30 1.27 -17.96 -1.00
CA PHE A 30 1.07 -18.87 -2.13
C PHE A 30 2.29 -19.74 -2.46
N LEU A 31 3.47 -19.39 -1.94
CA LEU A 31 4.71 -20.15 -2.16
C LEU A 31 4.90 -21.27 -1.13
N GLN A 32 4.05 -21.33 -0.10
CA GLN A 32 4.13 -22.33 0.97
C GLN A 32 2.91 -23.27 0.95
N PRO A 33 3.10 -24.59 1.17
CA PRO A 33 4.37 -25.30 1.35
C PRO A 33 5.09 -25.65 0.05
N SER A 34 4.43 -25.51 -1.12
CA SER A 34 4.98 -25.92 -2.42
C SER A 34 5.03 -24.72 -3.39
N PRO A 35 6.24 -24.26 -3.78
CA PRO A 35 6.39 -23.17 -4.75
C PRO A 35 5.95 -23.53 -6.17
N ALA A 36 5.82 -24.83 -6.47
CA ALA A 36 5.50 -25.35 -7.80
C ALA A 36 3.99 -25.29 -8.12
N SER A 37 3.14 -25.00 -7.13
CA SER A 37 1.68 -24.86 -7.28
C SER A 37 1.26 -23.41 -7.04
N PHE A 38 1.89 -22.47 -7.74
CA PHE A 38 1.47 -21.06 -7.69
C PHE A 38 0.12 -20.90 -8.39
N ASP A 39 -0.96 -21.17 -7.64
CA ASP A 39 -2.33 -20.87 -8.05
C ASP A 39 -2.68 -19.46 -7.56
N PHE A 40 -2.43 -18.48 -8.44
CA PHE A 40 -2.68 -17.09 -8.12
C PHE A 40 -4.18 -16.82 -8.11
N SER A 41 -4.72 -16.59 -6.91
CA SER A 41 -6.12 -16.23 -6.71
C SER A 41 -6.21 -14.87 -6.05
N TYR A 42 -7.03 -13.98 -6.62
CA TYR A 42 -7.27 -12.66 -6.04
C TYR A 42 -7.97 -12.82 -4.69
N GLY A 43 -7.26 -12.47 -3.63
CA GLY A 43 -7.77 -12.54 -2.27
C GLY A 43 -8.27 -11.20 -1.76
N THR A 44 -9.00 -11.24 -0.65
CA THR A 44 -9.37 -10.05 0.12
C THR A 44 -8.16 -9.17 0.46
N MET A 45 -6.98 -9.78 0.66
CA MET A 45 -5.74 -9.06 0.96
C MET A 45 -5.22 -8.25 -0.23
N ASP A 46 -5.39 -8.73 -1.46
CA ASP A 46 -4.99 -7.97 -2.67
C ASP A 46 -5.86 -6.74 -2.84
N TYR A 47 -7.19 -6.89 -2.69
CA TYR A 47 -8.13 -5.78 -2.76
C TYR A 47 -7.87 -4.75 -1.67
N LEU A 48 -7.56 -5.18 -0.46
CA LEU A 48 -7.21 -4.28 0.65
C LEU A 48 -5.90 -3.54 0.37
N GLY A 49 -4.85 -4.23 -0.09
CA GLY A 49 -3.58 -3.61 -0.48
C GLY A 49 -3.77 -2.58 -1.60
N MET A 50 -4.47 -2.94 -2.67
CA MET A 50 -4.77 -2.01 -3.77
C MET A 50 -5.55 -0.77 -3.30
N ALA A 51 -6.57 -0.94 -2.45
CA ALA A 51 -7.32 0.18 -1.90
C ALA A 51 -6.45 1.10 -1.03
N LEU A 52 -5.61 0.53 -0.17
CA LEU A 52 -4.66 1.29 0.65
C LEU A 52 -3.65 2.04 -0.22
N SER A 53 -3.13 1.44 -1.30
CA SER A 53 -2.25 2.12 -2.26
C SER A 53 -2.90 3.37 -2.86
N VAL A 54 -4.18 3.29 -3.25
CA VAL A 54 -4.92 4.43 -3.80
C VAL A 54 -5.09 5.53 -2.75
N VAL A 55 -5.48 5.16 -1.53
CA VAL A 55 -5.64 6.12 -0.42
C VAL A 55 -4.31 6.78 -0.06
N GLY A 56 -3.22 6.01 0.02
CA GLY A 56 -1.89 6.52 0.33
C GLY A 56 -1.38 7.48 -0.74
N LEU A 57 -1.57 7.15 -2.02
CA LEU A 57 -1.26 8.04 -3.14
C LEU A 57 -2.06 9.35 -3.08
N ALA A 58 -3.37 9.26 -2.81
CA ALA A 58 -4.22 10.44 -2.70
C ALA A 58 -3.73 11.40 -1.61
N LEU A 59 -3.34 10.89 -0.45
CA LEU A 59 -2.79 11.70 0.65
C LEU A 59 -1.46 12.38 0.27
N ILE A 60 -0.57 11.68 -0.44
CA ILE A 60 0.68 12.25 -0.94
C ILE A 60 0.38 13.37 -1.94
N MET A 61 -0.54 13.17 -2.87
CA MET A 61 -0.92 14.21 -3.84
C MET A 61 -1.56 15.41 -3.17
N ILE A 62 -2.44 15.21 -2.18
CA ILE A 62 -3.04 16.30 -1.40
C ILE A 62 -1.94 17.10 -0.69
N GLY A 63 -1.02 16.42 0.00
CA GLY A 63 0.11 17.08 0.64
C GLY A 63 0.97 17.85 -0.37
N GLY A 64 1.27 17.27 -1.53
CA GLY A 64 2.00 17.93 -2.62
C GLY A 64 1.29 19.18 -3.17
N ALA A 65 -0.04 19.14 -3.28
CA ALA A 65 -0.86 20.29 -3.69
C ALA A 65 -0.81 21.42 -2.65
N LEU A 66 -0.60 21.10 -1.37
CA LEU A 66 -0.46 22.03 -0.25
C LEU A 66 0.97 22.60 -0.09
N LYS A 67 1.88 22.32 -1.03
CA LYS A 67 3.26 22.87 -1.02
C LYS A 67 3.34 24.40 -1.21
N ARG A 68 2.22 25.03 -1.56
CA ARG A 68 2.11 26.48 -1.71
C ARG A 68 2.51 27.25 -0.45
#